data_AF-A0A938R708-F1
#
_entry.id   AF-A0A938R708-F1
#
_cell.length_a   1.000
_cell.length_b   1.000
_cell.length_c   1.000
_cell.angle_alpha   90.00
_cell.angle_beta   90.00
_cell.angle_gamma   90.00
#
_symmetry.space_group_name_H-M   'P 1'
#
loop_
_entity.id
_entity.type
_entity.pdbx_description
1 polymer ?
#
loop_
_entity_poly.entity_id
_entity_poly.type
_entity_poly.pdbx_seq_one_letter_code
_entity_poly.pdbx_strand_id
1 'polypeptide(L)' 'MVLISGGPRLTEVFGGGCGCQVTTEGELEDALQKAQAEPDTLAFIEVRLDRLDCSEHILRLGQIFQKAGKK' A
#
# COMPACT_ATOMS: atom_id res chain seq x y z
N MET A 1 8.93 18.37 8.69
CA MET A 1 8.49 17.09 9.28
C MET A 1 6.99 17.14 9.46
N VAL A 2 6.23 16.70 8.45
CA VAL A 2 4.76 16.69 8.52
C VAL A 2 4.36 15.36 9.15
N LEU A 3 4.01 15.40 10.44
CA LEU A 3 3.30 14.31 11.08
C LEU A 3 1.85 14.38 10.61
N ILE A 4 1.49 13.59 9.60
CA ILE A 4 0.07 13.34 9.30
C ILE A 4 -0.42 12.45 10.43
N SER A 5 -1.10 13.07 11.40
CA SER A 5 -1.67 12.42 12.58
C SER A 5 -2.71 11.37 12.16
N GLY A 6 -2.26 10.15 11.89
CA GLY A 6 -3.11 9.05 11.41
C GLY A 6 -2.42 8.07 10.47
N GLY A 7 -1.20 8.36 10.01
CA GLY A 7 -0.42 7.43 9.18
C GLY A 7 0.00 6.16 9.92
N PRO A 8 0.30 5.07 9.18
CA PRO A 8 0.73 3.80 9.75
C PRO A 8 1.99 3.97 10.62
N ARG A 9 1.88 3.57 11.91
CA ARG A 9 2.95 3.67 12.91
C ARG A 9 4.05 2.61 12.74
N LEU A 10 3.98 1.82 11.67
CA LEU A 10 4.86 0.68 11.46
C LEU A 10 6.32 1.11 11.27
N THR A 11 6.56 2.28 10.67
CA THR A 11 7.92 2.83 10.50
C THR A 11 8.60 3.12 11.84
N GLU A 12 7.85 3.54 12.88
CA GLU A 12 8.38 3.75 14.23
C GLU A 12 8.95 2.46 14.83
N VAL A 13 8.34 1.31 14.51
CA VAL A 13 8.80 -0.02 14.96
C VAL A 13 10.11 -0.41 14.28
N PHE A 14 10.33 0.04 13.05
CA PHE A 14 11.50 -0.32 12.22
C PHE A 14 12.65 0.69 12.29
N GLY A 15 12.66 1.57 13.29
CA GLY A 15 13.76 2.53 13.50
C GLY A 15 13.54 3.90 12.83
N GLY A 16 12.31 4.20 12.42
CA GLY A 16 11.92 5.48 11.83
C GLY A 16 11.66 5.39 10.33
N GLY A 17 11.55 6.56 9.70
CA GLY A 17 11.19 6.72 8.30
C GLY A 17 9.84 7.39 8.10
N CYS A 18 9.40 7.52 6.85
CA CYS A 18 8.16 8.19 6.50
C CYS A 18 7.03 7.18 6.31
N GLY A 19 5.94 7.33 7.06
CA GLY A 19 4.71 6.56 6.92
C GLY A 19 3.59 7.47 6.45
N CYS A 20 2.88 7.08 5.39
CA CYS A 20 1.70 7.80 4.92
C CYS A 20 0.60 6.84 4.44
N GLN A 21 -0.63 7.33 4.45
CA GLN A 21 -1.79 6.65 3.88
C GLN A 21 -2.23 7.44 2.65
N VAL A 22 -2.58 6.73 1.57
CA VAL A 22 -3.06 7.33 0.32
C VAL A 22 -4.37 6.66 -0.11
N THR A 23 -5.27 7.46 -0.65
CA THR A 23 -6.63 7.08 -1.08
C THR A 23 -6.94 7.50 -2.51
N THR A 24 -6.06 8.28 -3.13
CA THR A 24 -6.18 8.73 -4.52
C THR A 24 -4.87 8.53 -5.29
N GLU A 25 -4.96 8.54 -6.63
CA GLU A 25 -3.77 8.46 -7.49
C GLU A 25 -2.82 9.65 -7.28
N GLY A 26 -3.35 10.86 -7.13
CA GLY A 26 -2.53 12.05 -6.89
C GLY A 26 -1.76 11.99 -5.57
N GLU A 27 -2.41 11.50 -4.50
CA GLU A 27 -1.73 11.27 -3.21
C GLU A 27 -0.63 10.21 -3.32
N LEU A 28 -0.85 9.17 -4.12
CA LEU A 28 0.14 8.13 -4.39
C LEU A 28 1.33 8.70 -5.17
N GLU A 29 1.09 9.52 -6.20
CA GLU A 29 2.16 10.16 -6.97
C GLU A 29 3.03 11.07 -6.09
N ASP A 30 2.39 11.91 -5.26
CA ASP A 30 3.09 12.75 -4.28
C ASP A 30 3.91 11.92 -3.27
N ALA A 31 3.37 10.79 -2.82
CA ALA A 31 4.07 9.90 -1.89
C ALA A 31 5.29 9.24 -2.53
N LEU A 32 5.17 8.82 -3.80
CA LEU A 32 6.27 8.24 -4.56
C LEU A 32 7.39 9.26 -4.83
N GLN A 33 7.05 10.50 -5.17
CA GLN A 33 8.03 11.56 -5.35
C GLN A 33 8.81 11.84 -4.06
N LYS A 34 8.12 11.87 -2.91
CA LYS A 34 8.77 12.02 -1.59
C LYS A 34 9.68 10.84 -1.25
N ALA A 35 9.23 9.61 -1.50
CA ALA A 35 10.05 8.42 -1.30
C ALA A 35 11.32 8.43 -2.17
N GLN A 36 11.20 8.89 -3.42
CA GLN A 36 12.34 9.01 -4.33
C GLN A 36 13.35 10.08 -3.88
N ALA A 37 12.89 11.16 -3.26
CA ALA A 37 13.76 12.23 -2.77
C ALA A 37 14.59 11.83 -1.54
N GLU A 38 14.20 10.79 -0.81
CA GLU A 38 14.86 10.30 0.40
C GLU A 38 15.21 8.79 0.28
N PRO A 39 16.08 8.39 -0.68
CA PRO A 39 16.30 6.98 -1.04
C PRO A 39 16.92 6.12 0.07
N ASP A 40 17.59 6.74 1.04
CA ASP A 40 18.23 6.04 2.16
C ASP A 40 17.30 5.88 3.37
N THR A 41 16.05 6.32 3.26
CA THR A 41 15.05 6.25 4.33
C THR A 41 13.92 5.31 3.95
N LEU A 42 13.42 4.52 4.91
CA LEU A 42 12.24 3.69 4.70
C LEU A 42 11.01 4.57 4.43
N ALA A 43 10.41 4.39 3.26
CA ALA A 43 9.10 4.94 2.92
C ALA A 43 8.04 3.83 2.97
N PHE A 44 7.07 3.98 3.87
CA PHE A 44 5.92 3.10 3.98
C PHE A 44 4.67 3.83 3.48
N ILE A 45 4.14 3.37 2.34
CA ILE A 45 2.98 3.94 1.66
C ILE A 45 1.81 2.95 1.77
N GLU A 46 0.84 3.26 2.62
CA GLU A 46 -0.37 2.47 2.78
C GLU A 46 -1.42 2.90 1.75
N VAL A 47 -1.55 2.14 0.67
CA VAL A 47 -2.58 2.36 -0.35
C VAL A 47 -3.90 1.75 0.10
N ARG A 48 -4.94 2.59 0.21
CA ARG A 48 -6.31 2.14 0.45
C ARG A 48 -7.00 1.83 -0.86
N LEU A 49 -7.35 0.57 -1.04
CA LEU A 49 -8.20 0.10 -2.14
C LEU A 49 -9.46 -0.54 -1.55
N ASP A 50 -10.51 -0.62 -2.37
CA ASP A 50 -11.70 -1.38 -1.99
C ASP A 50 -11.40 -2.87 -1.91
N ARG A 51 -12.14 -3.59 -1.06
CA ARG A 51 -11.89 -5.02 -0.76
C ARG A 51 -11.80 -5.92 -1.99
N LEU A 52 -12.50 -5.58 -3.06
CA LEU A 52 -12.55 -6.37 -4.30
C LEU A 52 -11.91 -5.64 -5.49
N ASP A 53 -11.24 -4.51 -5.25
CA ASP A 53 -10.47 -3.81 -6.27
C ASP A 53 -9.20 -4.60 -6.55
N CYS A 54 -9.30 -5.48 -7.54
CA CYS A 54 -8.27 -6.43 -7.89
C CYS A 54 -8.33 -6.72 -9.39
N SER A 55 -7.23 -7.22 -9.95
CA SER A 55 -7.19 -7.54 -11.37
C SER A 55 -8.17 -8.67 -11.73
N GLU A 56 -8.75 -8.59 -12.93
CA GLU A 56 -9.61 -9.65 -13.47
C GLU A 56 -8.91 -11.01 -13.50
N HIS A 57 -7.60 -11.02 -13.67
CA HIS A 57 -6.79 -12.23 -13.66
C HIS A 57 -6.79 -12.92 -12.28
N ILE A 58 -6.67 -12.16 -11.19
CA ILE A 58 -6.76 -12.70 -9.83
C ILE A 58 -8.14 -13.27 -9.57
N LEU A 59 -9.21 -12.59 -10.01
CA LEU A 59 -10.58 -13.10 -9.92
C LEU A 59 -10.73 -14.44 -10.65
N ARG A 60 -10.24 -14.51 -11.90
CA ARG A 60 -10.30 -15.74 -12.71
C ARG A 60 -9.51 -16.88 -12.07
N LEU A 61 -8.31 -16.61 -11.59
CA LEU A 61 -7.49 -17.62 -10.90
C LEU A 61 -8.19 -18.13 -9.65
N GLY A 62 -8.77 -17.25 -8.83
CA GLY A 62 -9.55 -17.63 -7.65
C GLY A 62 -10.70 -18.59 -7.97
N GLN A 63 -11.42 -18.37 -9.07
CA GLN A 63 -12.50 -19.26 -9.51
C GLN A 63 -11.98 -20.66 -9.93
N ILE A 64 -10.79 -20.73 -10.55
CA ILE A 64 -10.16 -22.00 -10.91
C ILE A 64 -9.80 -22.79 -9.65
N PHE A 65 -9.12 -22.13 -8.69
CA PHE A 65 -8.73 -22.78 -7.43
C PHE A 65 -9.94 -23.23 -6.61
N GLN A 66 -11.03 -22.45 -6.57
CA GLN A 66 -12.27 -22.86 -5.90
C GLN A 66 -12.88 -24.13 -6.51
N LYS A 67 -12.83 -24.30 -7.84
CA LYS A 67 -13.34 -25.50 -8.50
C LYS A 67 -12.45 -26.72 -8.24
N ALA A 68 -11.13 -26.53 -8.21
CA ALA A 68 -10.17 -27.60 -7.96
C ALA A 68 -10.16 -28.08 -6.49
N GLY A 69 -10.47 -27.19 -5.54
CA GLY A 69 -10.53 -27.50 -4.10
C GLY A 69 -11.82 -28.14 -3.62
N LYS A 70 -12.88 -28.18 -4.45
CA LYS A 70 -14.12 -28.93 -4.17
C LYS A 70 -13.91 -30.40 -4.55
N LYS A 71 -13.25 -31.15 -3.67
CA LYS A 71 -13.29 -32.63 -3.63
C LYS A 71 -14.29 -33.08 -2.58
#